data_AF-A0A2T6G0G1-F1
#
_entry.id   AF-A0A2T6G0G1-F1
#
_cell.length_a   1.000
_cell.length_b   1.000
_cell.length_c   1.000
_cell.angle_alpha   90.00
_cell.angle_beta   90.00
_cell.angle_gamma   90.00
#
_symmetry.space_group_name_H-M   'P 1'
#
loop_
_entity.id
_entity.type
_entity.pdbx_description
1 polymer ?
#
loop_
_entity_poly.entity_id
_entity_poly.type
_entity_poly.pdbx_seq_one_letter_code
_entity_poly.pdbx_strand_id
1 'polypeptide(L)'
;MTEIKLSIKDFVEMEATEHNPILRNLSSAFFFEYVLVPNEVKNPEYVYISEEYYDKANRDKFELFISNWNLSWEMGQIRSLLYEHDIPEELLWLKRYREENIYLIPELKKNRYYAYSPLYHLLPTRILTAFGLPLLRPGIWPHSLRHFYIDQNLPIDFDLRLSKAFAYYIWPLLNGRTKIEYFDDNEPIKVLAHNLDFWLPYVNMVVEERLKQLPRVKIENAKQSRLLNKAKNNVPDGISVYRPLMGGEIWEGEEEAWEVLLEVVERADSLGRLRALIDAMKSNRVQEDFSHKWSYEREDFERRLYKKRSKFKVKFVELSDTIPVIGPYSEVDERMFWQDFMTILNHKEKQVVVMLRNGMTNLTEIGKELGYANHSPISKALRKIQKKLLEFEQ
;
A
#
# COMPACT_ATOMS: atom_id res chain seq x y z
N MET A 1 39.88 -33.14 -21.64
CA MET A 1 39.52 -31.95 -20.84
C MET A 1 38.41 -31.24 -21.59
N THR A 2 37.19 -31.49 -21.16
CA THR A 2 35.98 -30.91 -21.77
C THR A 2 35.80 -29.54 -21.14
N GLU A 3 36.09 -28.47 -21.89
CA GLU A 3 35.80 -27.10 -21.45
C GLU A 3 34.29 -26.93 -21.37
N ILE A 4 33.76 -26.95 -20.15
CA ILE A 4 32.41 -26.53 -19.86
C ILE A 4 32.41 -25.00 -19.97
N LYS A 5 31.99 -24.47 -21.12
CA LYS A 5 31.56 -23.08 -21.27
C LYS A 5 30.21 -22.93 -20.56
N LEU A 6 30.22 -22.81 -19.24
CA LEU A 6 29.09 -22.25 -18.50
C LEU A 6 28.92 -20.81 -18.96
N SER A 7 27.77 -20.49 -19.55
CA SER A 7 27.47 -19.11 -19.92
C SER A 7 27.17 -18.33 -18.63
N ILE A 8 27.51 -17.04 -18.57
CA ILE A 8 27.25 -16.20 -17.39
C ILE A 8 25.75 -16.15 -17.04
N LYS A 9 24.87 -16.41 -18.02
CA LYS A 9 23.43 -16.59 -17.81
C LYS A 9 23.12 -17.77 -16.89
N ASP A 10 23.86 -18.86 -17.04
CA ASP A 10 23.72 -20.09 -16.24
C ASP A 10 24.19 -19.85 -14.80
N PHE A 11 25.14 -18.93 -14.60
CA PHE A 11 25.61 -18.50 -13.28
C PHE A 11 24.60 -17.60 -12.56
N VAL A 12 23.90 -16.73 -13.29
CA VAL A 12 22.83 -15.88 -12.75
C VAL A 12 21.58 -16.69 -12.42
N GLU A 13 21.27 -17.73 -13.19
CA GLU A 13 20.16 -18.65 -12.92
C GLU A 13 20.45 -19.60 -11.74
N MET A 14 21.70 -20.06 -11.55
CA MET A 14 22.08 -20.97 -10.45
C MET A 14 22.04 -20.34 -9.04
N GLU A 15 22.50 -19.10 -8.85
CA GLU A 15 22.44 -18.42 -7.54
C GLU A 15 20.99 -18.06 -7.14
N ALA A 16 20.09 -17.99 -8.11
CA ALA A 16 18.69 -17.60 -7.91
C ALA A 16 17.80 -18.76 -7.45
N THR A 17 18.24 -20.02 -7.40
CA THR A 17 17.28 -21.14 -7.26
C THR A 17 17.12 -21.73 -5.86
N GLU A 18 18.13 -21.70 -4.99
CA GLU A 18 18.02 -22.37 -3.67
C GLU A 18 17.36 -21.51 -2.58
N HIS A 19 17.46 -20.19 -2.69
CA HIS A 19 17.09 -19.26 -1.62
C HIS A 19 16.04 -18.21 -2.00
N ASN A 20 15.52 -18.25 -3.24
CA ASN A 20 14.46 -17.35 -3.67
C ASN A 20 13.10 -17.74 -3.07
N PRO A 21 12.24 -16.77 -2.71
CA PRO A 21 12.41 -15.32 -2.84
C PRO A 21 13.35 -14.71 -1.77
N ILE A 22 14.07 -13.65 -2.10
CA ILE A 22 15.02 -13.01 -1.17
C ILE A 22 15.10 -11.50 -1.37
N LEU A 23 15.05 -10.76 -0.25
CA LEU A 23 15.32 -9.33 -0.21
C LEU A 23 16.32 -9.03 0.92
N ARG A 24 17.31 -8.19 0.61
CA ARG A 24 18.38 -7.82 1.54
C ARG A 24 18.41 -6.31 1.79
N ASN A 25 19.04 -5.92 2.88
CA ASN A 25 19.43 -4.55 3.16
C ASN A 25 20.95 -4.43 3.22
N LEU A 26 21.49 -3.40 2.57
CA LEU A 26 22.87 -3.00 2.75
C LEU A 26 22.96 -2.04 3.94
N SER A 27 23.76 -2.41 4.95
CA SER A 27 23.93 -1.57 6.15
C SER A 27 24.43 -0.18 5.78
N SER A 28 23.79 0.85 6.33
CA SER A 28 24.25 2.22 6.16
C SER A 28 25.59 2.47 6.88
N ALA A 29 26.07 1.54 7.72
CA ALA A 29 27.37 1.61 8.38
C ALA A 29 28.56 1.56 7.42
N PHE A 30 28.38 1.08 6.18
CA PHE A 30 29.40 1.16 5.13
C PHE A 30 29.65 2.61 4.67
N PHE A 31 28.69 3.51 4.89
CA PHE A 31 28.71 4.89 4.40
C PHE A 31 28.76 5.91 5.53
N PHE A 32 28.15 5.59 6.69
CA PHE A 32 28.00 6.52 7.80
C PHE A 32 28.60 5.98 9.10
N GLU A 33 29.35 6.85 9.78
CA GLU A 33 29.91 6.55 11.10
C GLU A 33 28.84 6.61 12.21
N TYR A 34 27.77 7.36 11.99
CA TYR A 34 26.58 7.40 12.84
C TYR A 34 25.38 7.90 12.02
N VAL A 35 24.19 7.67 12.54
CA VAL A 35 22.92 8.20 12.03
C VAL A 35 22.20 8.96 13.12
N LEU A 36 21.48 10.01 12.72
CA LEU A 36 20.57 10.75 13.58
C LEU A 36 19.18 10.13 13.41
N VAL A 37 18.57 9.67 14.49
CA VAL A 37 17.26 9.01 14.45
C VAL A 37 16.27 9.88 15.22
N PRO A 38 15.23 10.43 14.57
CA PRO A 38 14.21 11.18 15.28
C PRO A 38 13.41 10.23 16.19
N ASN A 39 13.00 10.71 17.37
CA ASN A 39 12.24 9.91 18.32
C ASN A 39 10.86 9.49 17.75
N GLU A 40 10.28 10.35 16.92
CA GLU A 40 9.07 10.07 16.15
C GLU A 40 9.37 10.22 14.65
N VAL A 41 9.19 9.13 13.91
CA VAL A 41 9.42 9.09 12.46
C VAL A 41 8.09 9.30 11.74
N LYS A 42 8.02 10.28 10.84
CA LYS A 42 6.83 10.48 9.98
C LYS A 42 6.67 9.30 9.00
N ASN A 43 5.43 9.05 8.56
CA ASN A 43 5.17 8.07 7.52
C ASN A 43 5.94 8.40 6.23
N PRO A 44 6.49 7.40 5.54
CA PRO A 44 7.27 7.63 4.34
C PRO A 44 6.40 8.03 3.15
N GLU A 45 6.87 9.01 2.38
CA GLU A 45 6.32 9.37 1.07
C GLU A 45 7.26 8.89 -0.04
N TYR A 46 6.73 8.21 -1.04
CA TYR A 46 7.50 7.70 -2.17
C TYR A 46 7.36 8.63 -3.36
N VAL A 47 8.45 9.31 -3.73
CA VAL A 47 8.46 10.25 -4.85
C VAL A 47 9.20 9.63 -6.03
N TYR A 48 8.48 9.51 -7.14
CA TYR A 48 8.99 9.04 -8.41
C TYR A 48 9.82 10.13 -9.09
N ILE A 49 11.06 9.79 -9.43
CA ILE A 49 12.01 10.67 -10.10
C ILE A 49 12.12 10.26 -11.56
N SER A 50 11.51 11.06 -12.43
CA SER A 50 11.51 10.83 -13.88
C SER A 50 12.93 10.67 -14.42
N GLU A 51 13.09 9.73 -15.36
CA GLU A 51 14.34 9.53 -16.12
C GLU A 51 14.83 10.81 -16.82
N GLU A 52 13.96 11.80 -17.03
CA GLU A 52 14.30 13.09 -17.65
C GLU A 52 15.19 13.97 -16.78
N TYR A 53 15.18 13.77 -15.45
CA TYR A 53 16.09 14.47 -14.54
C TYR A 53 17.53 13.93 -14.61
N TYR A 54 17.76 12.80 -15.27
CA TYR A 54 19.09 12.21 -15.38
C TYR A 54 19.84 12.84 -16.55
N ASP A 55 20.57 13.92 -16.27
CA ASP A 55 21.56 14.44 -17.21
C ASP A 55 22.61 13.35 -17.53
N LYS A 56 22.89 13.13 -18.82
CA LYS A 56 23.87 12.12 -19.26
C LYS A 56 25.26 12.39 -18.71
N ALA A 57 25.63 13.65 -18.49
CA ALA A 57 26.97 13.98 -17.98
C ALA A 57 27.10 13.80 -16.46
N ASN A 58 25.99 13.88 -15.71
CA ASN A 58 25.99 13.83 -14.24
C ASN A 58 25.17 12.68 -13.64
N ARG A 59 24.74 11.73 -14.48
CA ARG A 59 23.93 10.56 -14.11
C ARG A 59 24.45 9.84 -12.87
N ASP A 60 25.76 9.58 -12.81
CA ASP A 60 26.36 8.82 -11.70
C ASP A 60 26.27 9.57 -10.38
N LYS A 61 26.47 10.90 -10.40
CA LYS A 61 26.34 11.74 -9.20
C LYS A 61 24.90 11.79 -8.72
N PHE A 62 23.96 11.89 -9.64
CA PHE A 62 22.53 11.91 -9.35
C PHE A 62 22.04 10.58 -8.76
N GLU A 63 22.46 9.45 -9.34
CA GLU A 63 22.19 8.12 -8.80
C GLU A 63 22.82 7.92 -7.43
N LEU A 64 24.07 8.36 -7.24
CA LEU A 64 24.74 8.28 -5.95
C LEU A 64 24.02 9.12 -4.87
N PHE A 65 23.51 10.31 -5.24
CA PHE A 65 22.71 11.12 -4.32
C PHE A 65 21.43 10.38 -3.91
N ILE A 66 20.67 9.84 -4.86
CA ILE A 66 19.45 9.06 -4.58
C ILE A 66 19.78 7.85 -3.67
N SER A 67 20.86 7.13 -3.98
CA SER A 67 21.33 5.99 -3.19
C SER A 67 21.60 6.41 -1.74
N ASN A 68 22.40 7.45 -1.53
CA ASN A 68 22.78 7.92 -0.20
C ASN A 68 21.57 8.46 0.57
N TRP A 69 20.70 9.21 -0.10
CA TRP A 69 19.45 9.72 0.46
C TRP A 69 18.51 8.61 0.94
N ASN A 70 18.41 7.51 0.20
CA ASN A 70 17.60 6.37 0.60
C ASN A 70 18.31 5.52 1.67
N LEU A 71 19.63 5.29 1.56
CA LEU A 71 20.39 4.52 2.55
C LEU A 71 20.42 5.20 3.93
N SER A 72 20.20 6.51 4.01
CA SER A 72 20.02 7.24 5.27
C SER A 72 18.58 7.17 5.82
N TRP A 73 17.78 6.19 5.41
CA TRP A 73 16.37 6.01 5.78
C TRP A 73 16.09 6.10 7.29
N GLU A 74 17.02 5.65 8.14
CA GLU A 74 16.89 5.73 9.61
C GLU A 74 16.72 7.17 10.11
N MET A 75 17.18 8.14 9.33
CA MET A 75 17.05 9.56 9.64
C MET A 75 15.66 10.12 9.29
N GLY A 76 14.76 9.35 8.69
CA GLY A 76 13.38 9.74 8.44
C GLY A 76 13.25 11.12 7.78
N GLN A 77 12.46 12.00 8.39
CA GLN A 77 12.24 13.37 7.92
C GLN A 77 13.42 14.32 8.10
N ILE A 78 14.44 13.99 8.90
CA ILE A 78 15.59 14.87 9.17
C ILE A 78 16.79 14.61 8.23
N ARG A 79 16.61 13.78 7.19
CA ARG A 79 17.63 13.51 6.15
C ARG A 79 18.17 14.77 5.48
N SER A 80 17.33 15.78 5.33
CA SER A 80 17.71 17.07 4.75
C SER A 80 18.89 17.73 5.46
N LEU A 81 19.07 17.51 6.77
CA LEU A 81 20.19 18.04 7.55
C LEU A 81 21.55 17.51 7.09
N LEU A 82 21.60 16.29 6.55
CA LEU A 82 22.85 15.69 6.07
C LEU A 82 23.24 16.18 4.67
N TYR A 83 22.25 16.53 3.85
CA TYR A 83 22.43 16.76 2.42
C TYR A 83 22.16 18.18 1.96
N GLU A 84 21.90 19.14 2.87
CA GLU A 84 21.45 20.50 2.53
C GLU A 84 22.29 21.20 1.43
N HIS A 85 23.60 20.96 1.44
CA HIS A 85 24.56 21.53 0.49
C HIS A 85 24.85 20.65 -0.73
N ASP A 86 24.44 19.38 -0.70
CA ASP A 86 24.74 18.37 -1.72
C ASP A 86 23.52 18.01 -2.58
N ILE A 87 22.37 18.65 -2.37
CA ILE A 87 21.16 18.44 -3.17
C ILE A 87 21.40 18.87 -4.63
N PRO A 88 21.24 17.99 -5.63
CA PRO A 88 21.33 18.33 -7.04
C PRO A 88 20.34 19.44 -7.44
N GLU A 89 20.68 20.22 -8.47
CA GLU A 89 19.85 21.34 -8.93
C GLU A 89 18.42 20.90 -9.27
N GLU A 90 18.30 19.72 -9.89
CA GLU A 90 17.05 19.08 -10.28
C GLU A 90 16.15 18.70 -9.09
N LEU A 91 16.75 18.52 -7.91
CA LEU A 91 16.06 18.10 -6.68
C LEU A 91 15.99 19.21 -5.63
N LEU A 92 16.30 20.46 -5.98
CA LEU A 92 16.22 21.60 -5.03
C LEU A 92 14.83 21.78 -4.42
N TRP A 93 13.78 21.26 -5.06
CA TRP A 93 12.43 21.24 -4.51
C TRP A 93 12.36 20.49 -3.17
N LEU A 94 13.27 19.53 -2.89
CA LEU A 94 13.38 18.84 -1.59
C LEU A 94 13.57 19.80 -0.42
N LYS A 95 14.20 20.98 -0.64
CA LYS A 95 14.36 22.00 0.40
C LYS A 95 13.02 22.52 0.94
N ARG A 96 11.96 22.49 0.10
CA ARG A 96 10.60 22.88 0.52
C ARG A 96 9.92 21.81 1.37
N TYR A 97 10.32 20.55 1.23
CA TYR A 97 9.77 19.40 1.96
C TYR A 97 10.78 18.80 2.93
N ARG A 98 11.67 19.64 3.46
CA ARG A 98 12.79 19.24 4.33
C ARG A 98 12.37 18.58 5.64
N GLU A 99 11.08 18.67 5.99
CA GLU A 99 10.47 18.11 7.19
C GLU A 99 9.61 16.87 6.89
N GLU A 100 9.63 16.37 5.65
CA GLU A 100 8.90 15.16 5.25
C GLU A 100 9.84 13.96 5.06
N ASN A 101 9.31 12.77 5.33
CA ASN A 101 10.06 11.52 5.22
C ASN A 101 10.01 10.99 3.77
N ILE A 102 10.82 11.54 2.88
CA ILE A 102 10.72 11.27 1.43
C ILE A 102 11.70 10.19 0.97
N TYR A 103 11.23 9.15 0.30
CA TYR A 103 12.05 8.22 -0.48
C TYR A 103 12.07 8.62 -1.95
N LEU A 104 13.25 8.55 -2.56
CA LEU A 104 13.45 8.88 -3.97
C LEU A 104 13.51 7.59 -4.78
N ILE A 105 12.54 7.38 -5.67
CA ILE A 105 12.47 6.16 -6.48
C ILE A 105 12.69 6.54 -7.95
N PRO A 106 13.69 5.96 -8.64
CA PRO A 106 13.83 6.13 -10.07
C PRO A 106 12.60 5.61 -10.83
N GLU A 107 12.02 6.46 -11.66
CA GLU A 107 10.97 6.09 -12.61
C GLU A 107 11.57 6.04 -14.02
N LEU A 108 11.83 4.81 -14.48
CA LEU A 108 12.36 4.59 -15.82
C LEU A 108 11.22 4.58 -16.84
N LYS A 109 11.48 5.06 -18.06
CA LYS A 109 10.46 5.13 -19.13
C LYS A 109 9.85 3.77 -19.50
N LYS A 110 10.53 2.67 -19.17
CA LYS A 110 10.14 1.32 -19.59
C LYS A 110 9.40 0.52 -18.52
N ASN A 111 9.71 0.72 -17.24
CA ASN A 111 9.16 -0.07 -16.15
C ASN A 111 9.41 0.60 -14.79
N ARG A 112 8.64 0.19 -13.78
CA ARG A 112 8.74 0.68 -12.40
C ARG A 112 9.39 -0.33 -11.46
N TYR A 113 10.34 -1.13 -11.96
CA TYR A 113 10.97 -2.21 -11.17
C TYR A 113 11.52 -1.73 -9.83
N TYR A 114 12.23 -0.60 -9.80
CA TYR A 114 12.86 -0.11 -8.56
C TYR A 114 11.85 0.30 -7.50
N ALA A 115 10.63 0.68 -7.91
CA ALA A 115 9.52 0.90 -6.98
C ALA A 115 9.00 -0.42 -6.45
N TYR A 116 8.71 -1.36 -7.35
CA TYR A 116 8.05 -2.62 -7.01
C TYR A 116 9.01 -3.75 -6.61
N SER A 117 10.30 -3.44 -6.43
CA SER A 117 11.33 -4.43 -6.09
C SER A 117 10.97 -5.25 -4.84
N PRO A 118 10.46 -4.66 -3.73
CA PRO A 118 10.03 -5.45 -2.58
C PRO A 118 8.89 -6.41 -2.89
N LEU A 119 7.89 -5.97 -3.67
CA LEU A 119 6.76 -6.82 -4.08
C LEU A 119 7.19 -7.93 -5.03
N TYR A 120 8.12 -7.63 -5.93
CA TYR A 120 8.70 -8.60 -6.86
C TYR A 120 9.44 -9.70 -6.11
N HIS A 121 10.27 -9.33 -5.15
CA HIS A 121 11.10 -10.26 -4.37
C HIS A 121 10.34 -11.00 -3.26
N LEU A 122 9.01 -10.81 -3.16
CA LEU A 122 8.13 -11.69 -2.40
C LEU A 122 7.66 -12.90 -3.22
N LEU A 123 7.77 -12.85 -4.56
CA LEU A 123 7.18 -13.85 -5.43
C LEU A 123 8.08 -15.09 -5.57
N PRO A 124 7.55 -16.30 -5.31
CA PRO A 124 8.26 -17.55 -5.57
C PRO A 124 8.71 -17.71 -7.03
N THR A 125 9.81 -18.43 -7.24
CA THR A 125 10.33 -18.81 -8.57
C THR A 125 9.27 -19.41 -9.48
N ARG A 126 8.39 -20.27 -8.92
CA ARG A 126 7.26 -20.88 -9.64
C ARG A 126 6.24 -19.84 -10.13
N ILE A 127 6.01 -18.78 -9.35
CA ILE A 127 5.08 -17.70 -9.71
C ILE A 127 5.75 -16.80 -10.77
N LEU A 128 6.99 -16.40 -10.55
CA LEU A 128 7.75 -15.60 -11.54
C LEU A 128 7.77 -16.27 -12.92
N THR A 129 8.14 -17.56 -12.95
CA THR A 129 8.18 -18.35 -14.20
C THR A 129 6.79 -18.48 -14.84
N ALA A 130 5.73 -18.74 -14.06
CA ALA A 130 4.38 -18.90 -14.58
C ALA A 130 3.84 -17.64 -15.25
N PHE A 131 4.27 -16.46 -14.81
CA PHE A 131 3.88 -15.17 -15.38
C PHE A 131 4.94 -14.60 -16.34
N GLY A 132 5.97 -15.37 -16.68
CA GLY A 132 7.01 -14.98 -17.63
C GLY A 132 7.85 -13.80 -17.15
N LEU A 133 8.07 -13.69 -15.83
CA LEU A 133 9.02 -12.76 -15.22
C LEU A 133 10.40 -13.45 -15.13
N PRO A 134 11.51 -12.70 -15.35
CA PRO A 134 12.85 -13.27 -15.27
C PRO A 134 13.17 -13.74 -13.84
N LEU A 135 14.23 -14.51 -13.64
CA LEU A 135 14.80 -14.69 -12.31
C LEU A 135 15.90 -13.65 -12.14
N LEU A 136 15.81 -12.88 -11.07
CA LEU A 136 16.77 -11.80 -10.77
C LEU A 136 17.58 -12.17 -9.54
N ARG A 137 18.73 -11.51 -9.42
CA ARG A 137 19.54 -11.55 -8.19
C ARG A 137 18.77 -11.00 -6.99
N PRO A 138 19.19 -11.33 -5.76
CA PRO A 138 18.62 -10.77 -4.54
C PRO A 138 18.42 -9.26 -4.64
N GLY A 139 17.21 -8.80 -4.29
CA GLY A 139 16.91 -7.38 -4.25
C GLY A 139 17.62 -6.70 -3.08
N ILE A 140 17.87 -5.39 -3.23
CA ILE A 140 18.37 -4.55 -2.16
C ILE A 140 17.32 -3.48 -1.86
N TRP A 141 16.94 -3.40 -0.60
CA TRP A 141 16.10 -2.33 -0.07
C TRP A 141 16.87 -1.46 0.94
N PRO A 142 16.68 -0.13 0.93
CA PRO A 142 15.95 0.61 -0.10
C PRO A 142 16.75 0.62 -1.41
N HIS A 143 16.16 1.16 -2.49
CA HIS A 143 16.87 1.28 -3.76
C HIS A 143 18.21 2.01 -3.55
N SER A 144 19.30 1.34 -3.90
CA SER A 144 20.65 1.89 -3.86
C SER A 144 21.07 2.40 -5.24
N LEU A 145 21.44 1.50 -6.14
CA LEU A 145 21.92 1.84 -7.48
C LEU A 145 21.19 1.05 -8.55
N ARG A 146 21.12 1.63 -9.75
CA ARG A 146 20.60 0.93 -10.91
C ARG A 146 21.54 -0.19 -11.33
N HIS A 147 20.95 -1.29 -11.79
CA HIS A 147 21.72 -2.42 -12.28
C HIS A 147 21.43 -2.61 -13.76
N PHE A 148 22.45 -2.33 -14.59
CA PHE A 148 22.34 -2.37 -16.06
C PHE A 148 21.71 -3.67 -16.58
N TYR A 149 22.06 -4.82 -15.99
CA TYR A 149 21.48 -6.10 -16.39
C TYR A 149 19.98 -6.23 -16.08
N ILE A 150 19.50 -5.61 -14.99
CA ILE A 150 18.06 -5.60 -14.69
C ILE A 150 17.36 -4.75 -15.75
N ASP A 151 17.83 -3.52 -15.97
CA ASP A 151 17.24 -2.59 -16.93
C ASP A 151 17.15 -3.15 -18.37
N GLN A 152 18.08 -4.03 -18.76
CA GLN A 152 18.10 -4.65 -20.09
C GLN A 152 17.27 -5.93 -20.23
N ASN A 153 17.08 -6.69 -19.14
CA ASN A 153 16.43 -8.01 -19.21
C ASN A 153 14.98 -8.01 -18.77
N LEU A 154 14.45 -6.88 -18.28
CA LEU A 154 13.05 -6.77 -17.93
C LEU A 154 12.16 -6.72 -19.18
N PRO A 155 11.02 -7.45 -19.18
CA PRO A 155 10.07 -7.41 -20.28
C PRO A 155 9.42 -6.02 -20.41
N ILE A 156 8.99 -5.66 -21.62
CA ILE A 156 8.35 -4.37 -21.92
C ILE A 156 7.05 -4.20 -21.11
N ASP A 157 6.33 -5.30 -20.90
CA ASP A 157 5.09 -5.37 -20.12
C ASP A 157 5.33 -5.81 -18.66
N PHE A 158 6.51 -5.53 -18.11
CA PHE A 158 6.90 -5.92 -16.75
C PHE A 158 5.87 -5.55 -15.69
N ASP A 159 5.42 -4.29 -15.65
CA ASP A 159 4.49 -3.81 -14.63
C ASP A 159 3.16 -4.61 -14.66
N LEU A 160 2.67 -4.94 -15.86
CA LEU A 160 1.47 -5.74 -16.06
C LEU A 160 1.66 -7.19 -15.61
N ARG A 161 2.80 -7.81 -15.95
CA ARG A 161 3.13 -9.19 -15.53
C ARG A 161 3.27 -9.28 -14.03
N LEU A 162 3.97 -8.32 -13.41
CA LEU A 162 4.13 -8.25 -11.97
C LEU A 162 2.79 -8.06 -11.26
N SER A 163 1.95 -7.12 -11.74
CA SER A 163 0.60 -6.91 -11.21
C SER A 163 -0.22 -8.21 -11.23
N LYS A 164 -0.18 -8.97 -12.34
CA LYS A 164 -0.89 -10.25 -12.45
C LYS A 164 -0.32 -11.33 -11.54
N ALA A 165 1.00 -11.45 -11.47
CA ALA A 165 1.69 -12.42 -10.65
C ALA A 165 1.43 -12.17 -9.15
N PHE A 166 1.53 -10.92 -8.73
CA PHE A 166 1.25 -10.50 -7.36
C PHE A 166 -0.21 -10.69 -6.99
N ALA A 167 -1.14 -10.24 -7.84
CA ALA A 167 -2.57 -10.44 -7.62
C ALA A 167 -2.92 -11.91 -7.44
N TYR A 168 -2.35 -12.80 -8.27
CA TYR A 168 -2.53 -14.24 -8.14
C TYR A 168 -1.99 -14.78 -6.81
N TYR A 169 -0.82 -14.29 -6.37
CA TYR A 169 -0.15 -14.76 -5.16
C TYR A 169 -0.84 -14.30 -3.87
N ILE A 170 -1.31 -13.05 -3.81
CA ILE A 170 -2.00 -12.49 -2.64
C ILE A 170 -3.47 -12.91 -2.56
N TRP A 171 -4.08 -13.31 -3.67
CA TRP A 171 -5.49 -13.66 -3.76
C TRP A 171 -6.02 -14.59 -2.65
N PRO A 172 -5.31 -15.66 -2.25
CA PRO A 172 -5.78 -16.54 -1.18
C PRO A 172 -6.03 -15.83 0.15
N LEU A 173 -5.31 -14.73 0.42
CA LEU A 173 -5.46 -13.92 1.63
C LEU A 173 -6.65 -12.96 1.56
N LEU A 174 -7.07 -12.57 0.34
CA LEU A 174 -8.18 -11.64 0.12
C LEU A 174 -9.52 -12.38 -0.10
N ASN A 175 -9.52 -13.40 -0.96
CA ASN A 175 -10.70 -14.20 -1.30
C ASN A 175 -10.36 -15.67 -1.61
N GLY A 176 -9.88 -16.40 -0.61
CA GLY A 176 -9.42 -17.79 -0.77
C GLY A 176 -10.46 -18.85 -1.16
N ARG A 177 -11.77 -18.55 -1.15
CA ARG A 177 -12.81 -19.53 -1.48
C ARG A 177 -12.94 -19.81 -2.98
N THR A 178 -12.80 -18.77 -3.80
CA THR A 178 -12.98 -18.84 -5.25
C THR A 178 -11.78 -18.26 -5.95
N LYS A 179 -11.28 -18.88 -7.02
CA LYS A 179 -10.10 -18.37 -7.74
C LYS A 179 -10.39 -17.03 -8.41
N ILE A 180 -9.34 -16.21 -8.57
CA ILE A 180 -9.40 -14.88 -9.19
C ILE A 180 -10.03 -14.87 -10.60
N GLU A 181 -9.84 -15.96 -11.38
CA GLU A 181 -10.36 -16.10 -12.75
C GLU A 181 -11.88 -16.21 -12.87
N TYR A 182 -12.59 -16.41 -11.76
CA TYR A 182 -14.05 -16.50 -11.75
C TYR A 182 -14.72 -15.12 -11.58
N PHE A 183 -13.94 -14.06 -11.38
CA PHE A 183 -14.41 -12.68 -11.24
C PHE A 183 -14.10 -11.88 -12.51
N ASP A 184 -14.95 -10.91 -12.79
CA ASP A 184 -14.73 -9.94 -13.87
C ASP A 184 -13.48 -9.11 -13.60
N ASP A 185 -12.85 -8.56 -14.64
CA ASP A 185 -11.66 -7.72 -14.49
C ASP A 185 -11.94 -6.42 -13.72
N ASN A 186 -13.20 -5.97 -13.70
CA ASN A 186 -13.64 -4.80 -12.94
C ASN A 186 -14.11 -5.14 -11.52
N GLU A 187 -14.08 -6.41 -11.10
CA GLU A 187 -14.49 -6.77 -9.73
C GLU A 187 -13.58 -6.06 -8.72
N PRO A 188 -14.14 -5.34 -7.74
CA PRO A 188 -13.34 -4.41 -6.95
C PRO A 188 -12.19 -5.05 -6.14
N ILE A 189 -12.33 -6.29 -5.66
CA ILE A 189 -11.28 -6.98 -4.89
C ILE A 189 -10.16 -7.43 -5.84
N LYS A 190 -10.52 -7.87 -7.06
CA LYS A 190 -9.55 -8.18 -8.12
C LYS A 190 -8.78 -6.94 -8.55
N VAL A 191 -9.46 -5.80 -8.75
CA VAL A 191 -8.79 -4.52 -9.03
C VAL A 191 -7.81 -4.15 -7.91
N LEU A 192 -8.21 -4.30 -6.64
CA LEU A 192 -7.34 -4.06 -5.49
C LEU A 192 -6.13 -4.99 -5.46
N ALA A 193 -6.31 -6.28 -5.75
CA ALA A 193 -5.23 -7.26 -5.80
C ALA A 193 -4.19 -6.92 -6.89
N HIS A 194 -4.63 -6.35 -8.01
CA HIS A 194 -3.77 -5.89 -9.11
C HIS A 194 -3.06 -4.56 -8.85
N ASN A 195 -3.51 -3.77 -7.87
CA ASN A 195 -2.98 -2.43 -7.61
C ASN A 195 -1.70 -2.50 -6.77
N LEU A 196 -0.54 -2.57 -7.43
CA LEU A 196 0.77 -2.62 -6.76
C LEU A 196 1.06 -1.37 -5.91
N ASP A 197 0.59 -0.20 -6.34
CA ASP A 197 0.78 1.06 -5.61
C ASP A 197 0.05 1.06 -4.26
N PHE A 198 -1.08 0.34 -4.16
CA PHE A 198 -1.77 0.14 -2.88
C PHE A 198 -0.92 -0.69 -1.90
N TRP A 199 -0.22 -1.73 -2.38
CA TRP A 199 0.55 -2.64 -1.53
C TRP A 199 1.95 -2.10 -1.16
N LEU A 200 2.49 -1.20 -1.98
CA LEU A 200 3.86 -0.71 -1.85
C LEU A 200 4.17 -0.04 -0.49
N PRO A 201 3.33 0.85 0.07
CA PRO A 201 3.60 1.44 1.38
C PRO A 201 3.68 0.37 2.48
N TYR A 202 2.76 -0.60 2.48
CA TYR A 202 2.67 -1.61 3.52
C TYR A 202 3.87 -2.58 3.51
N VAL A 203 4.35 -3.01 2.33
CA VAL A 203 5.57 -3.83 2.25
C VAL A 203 6.80 -3.08 2.75
N ASN A 204 6.93 -1.78 2.45
CA ASN A 204 8.06 -1.01 2.94
C ASN A 204 8.00 -0.78 4.46
N MET A 205 6.81 -0.61 5.03
CA MET A 205 6.64 -0.53 6.48
C MET A 205 7.09 -1.82 7.16
N VAL A 206 6.70 -2.98 6.63
CA VAL A 206 7.14 -4.29 7.15
C VAL A 206 8.65 -4.44 7.04
N VAL A 207 9.25 -4.04 5.91
CA VAL A 207 10.70 -4.06 5.73
C VAL A 207 11.40 -3.21 6.81
N GLU A 208 10.97 -1.96 7.00
CA GLU A 208 11.54 -1.08 8.03
C GLU A 208 11.41 -1.66 9.43
N GLU A 209 10.26 -2.25 9.76
CA GLU A 209 10.00 -2.84 11.07
C GLU A 209 10.91 -4.03 11.35
N ARG A 210 11.10 -4.91 10.36
CA ARG A 210 12.04 -6.04 10.46
C ARG A 210 13.46 -5.55 10.63
N LEU A 211 13.90 -4.56 9.85
CA LEU A 211 15.23 -3.97 9.98
C LEU A 211 15.46 -3.30 11.33
N LYS A 212 14.44 -2.63 11.90
CA LYS A 212 14.52 -2.02 13.24
C LYS A 212 14.74 -3.05 14.35
N GLN A 213 14.45 -4.34 14.13
CA GLN A 213 14.76 -5.41 15.09
C GLN A 213 16.22 -5.86 15.03
N LEU A 214 16.96 -5.52 13.96
CA LEU A 214 18.36 -5.90 13.84
C LEU A 214 19.24 -5.13 14.84
N PRO A 215 20.31 -5.75 15.34
CA PRO A 215 21.25 -5.06 16.20
C PRO A 215 21.97 -3.93 15.46
N ARG A 216 22.44 -2.94 16.22
CA ARG A 216 23.28 -1.85 15.74
C ARG A 216 24.70 -2.34 15.51
N VAL A 217 25.40 -1.82 14.50
CA VAL A 217 26.81 -2.18 14.24
C VAL A 217 27.68 -1.77 15.43
N LYS A 218 28.58 -2.66 15.85
CA LYS A 218 29.50 -2.41 16.98
C LYS A 218 30.47 -1.29 16.64
N ILE A 219 30.99 -0.64 17.67
CA ILE A 219 32.07 0.35 17.53
C ILE A 219 33.38 -0.42 17.39
N GLU A 220 34.10 -0.20 16.30
CA GLU A 220 35.31 -0.95 15.99
C GLU A 220 36.58 -0.23 16.46
N ASN A 221 36.54 1.10 16.54
CA ASN A 221 37.72 1.90 16.86
C ASN A 221 37.45 3.13 17.75
N ALA A 222 38.51 3.65 18.35
CA ALA A 222 38.43 4.80 19.26
C ALA A 222 37.99 6.10 18.54
N LYS A 223 38.25 6.23 17.23
CA LYS A 223 37.83 7.39 16.43
C LYS A 223 36.30 7.44 16.32
N GLN A 224 35.67 6.30 16.01
CA GLN A 224 34.22 6.14 15.97
C GLN A 224 33.57 6.46 17.32
N SER A 225 34.14 5.93 18.41
CA SER A 225 33.65 6.22 19.77
C SER A 225 33.67 7.72 20.07
N ARG A 226 34.78 8.41 19.74
CA ARG A 226 34.91 9.86 19.93
C ARG A 226 33.90 10.64 19.07
N LEU A 227 33.72 10.27 17.80
CA LEU A 227 32.75 10.92 16.90
C LEU A 227 31.33 10.74 17.41
N LEU A 228 30.96 9.53 17.80
CA LEU A 228 29.63 9.22 18.31
C LEU A 228 29.33 9.99 19.61
N ASN A 229 30.28 10.04 20.55
CA ASN A 229 30.12 10.79 21.80
C ASN A 229 30.04 12.30 21.55
N LYS A 230 30.84 12.83 20.61
CA LYS A 230 30.76 14.24 20.22
C LYS A 230 29.40 14.56 19.59
N ALA A 231 28.91 13.68 18.71
CA ALA A 231 27.60 13.85 18.08
C ALA A 231 26.49 13.85 19.15
N LYS A 232 26.46 12.84 20.05
CA LYS A 232 25.48 12.74 21.14
C LYS A 232 25.38 14.00 22.01
N ASN A 233 26.48 14.70 22.24
CA ASN A 233 26.51 15.91 23.08
C ASN A 233 26.00 17.18 22.36
N ASN A 234 25.82 17.14 21.04
CA ASN A 234 25.51 18.31 20.20
C ASN A 234 24.19 18.18 19.44
N VAL A 235 23.32 17.23 19.83
CA VAL A 235 22.07 16.95 19.11
C VAL A 235 20.89 17.62 19.84
N PRO A 236 19.95 18.25 19.11
CA PRO A 236 18.74 18.82 19.70
C PRO A 236 17.85 17.77 20.38
N ASP A 237 17.02 18.23 21.32
CA ASP A 237 15.98 17.40 21.92
C ASP A 237 15.06 16.79 20.85
N GLY A 238 14.72 15.51 21.01
CA GLY A 238 13.88 14.78 20.05
C GLY A 238 14.66 14.00 18.98
N ILE A 239 15.98 14.11 18.93
CA ILE A 239 16.84 13.36 18.00
C ILE A 239 17.87 12.57 18.81
N SER A 240 18.02 11.30 18.47
CA SER A 240 18.98 10.39 19.08
C SER A 240 20.11 10.03 18.10
N VAL A 241 21.30 9.73 18.61
CA VAL A 241 22.45 9.35 17.77
C VAL A 241 22.86 7.92 18.03
N TYR A 242 22.93 7.15 16.94
CA TYR A 242 23.29 5.74 16.99
C TYR A 242 24.31 5.37 15.90
N ARG A 243 24.99 4.24 16.09
CA ARG A 243 25.59 3.52 14.96
C ARG A 243 24.46 3.03 14.04
N PRO A 244 24.65 2.94 12.72
CA PRO A 244 23.61 2.39 11.86
C PRO A 244 23.23 0.95 12.23
N LEU A 245 22.03 0.53 11.84
CA LEU A 245 21.59 -0.85 11.96
C LEU A 245 22.49 -1.78 11.13
N MET A 246 22.68 -3.01 11.59
CA MET A 246 23.26 -4.06 10.77
C MET A 246 22.34 -4.30 9.57
N GLY A 247 22.94 -4.51 8.41
CA GLY A 247 22.25 -5.01 7.22
C GLY A 247 22.20 -6.53 7.24
N GLY A 248 21.52 -7.11 6.27
CA GLY A 248 21.32 -8.56 6.19
C GLY A 248 20.11 -8.91 5.33
N GLU A 249 19.69 -10.16 5.42
CA GLU A 249 18.44 -10.66 4.85
C GLU A 249 17.24 -10.06 5.60
N ILE A 250 16.27 -9.52 4.86
CA ILE A 250 14.97 -9.10 5.40
C ILE A 250 14.01 -10.30 5.38
N TRP A 251 14.11 -11.11 4.31
CA TRP A 251 13.55 -12.46 4.22
C TRP A 251 14.36 -13.29 3.23
N GLU A 252 14.31 -14.61 3.42
CA GLU A 252 14.89 -15.61 2.53
C GLU A 252 14.00 -16.86 2.44
N GLY A 253 13.71 -17.32 1.21
CA GLY A 253 12.89 -18.50 0.94
C GLY A 253 11.38 -18.27 0.98
N GLU A 254 10.62 -19.25 0.46
CA GLU A 254 9.16 -19.13 0.30
C GLU A 254 8.41 -19.01 1.63
N GLU A 255 8.91 -19.61 2.72
CA GLU A 255 8.26 -19.58 4.04
C GLU A 255 8.31 -18.17 4.63
N GLU A 256 9.51 -17.59 4.77
CA GLU A 256 9.64 -16.23 5.31
C GLU A 256 8.97 -15.19 4.40
N ALA A 257 9.06 -15.34 3.07
CA ALA A 257 8.38 -14.45 2.14
C ALA A 257 6.84 -14.50 2.31
N TRP A 258 6.28 -15.68 2.61
CA TRP A 258 4.86 -15.83 2.89
C TRP A 258 4.46 -15.19 4.23
N GLU A 259 5.30 -15.33 5.26
CA GLU A 259 5.10 -14.63 6.54
C GLU A 259 5.12 -13.11 6.37
N VAL A 260 6.07 -12.59 5.59
CA VAL A 260 6.11 -11.15 5.25
C VAL A 260 4.82 -10.74 4.54
N LEU A 261 4.32 -11.54 3.60
CA LEU A 261 3.07 -11.22 2.91
C LEU A 261 1.86 -11.17 3.87
N LEU A 262 1.81 -12.06 4.86
CA LEU A 262 0.81 -12.00 5.93
C LEU A 262 0.93 -10.71 6.74
N GLU A 263 2.15 -10.35 7.17
CA GLU A 263 2.41 -9.08 7.86
C GLU A 263 1.97 -7.87 7.04
N VAL A 264 2.21 -7.87 5.73
CA VAL A 264 1.76 -6.82 4.80
C VAL A 264 0.24 -6.69 4.80
N VAL A 265 -0.49 -7.81 4.76
CA VAL A 265 -1.96 -7.80 4.81
C VAL A 265 -2.47 -7.31 6.17
N GLU A 266 -1.85 -7.70 7.28
CA GLU A 266 -2.21 -7.17 8.62
C GLU A 266 -1.93 -5.67 8.73
N ARG A 267 -0.85 -5.17 8.13
CA ARG A 267 -0.56 -3.72 8.08
C ARG A 267 -1.59 -2.96 7.24
N ALA A 268 -1.98 -3.52 6.10
CA ALA A 268 -3.06 -2.96 5.28
C ALA A 268 -4.40 -2.95 6.03
N ASP A 269 -4.67 -3.95 6.88
CA ASP A 269 -5.88 -3.99 7.70
C ASP A 269 -5.86 -3.00 8.87
N SER A 270 -4.77 -2.96 9.63
CA SER A 270 -4.66 -2.08 10.81
C SER A 270 -4.72 -0.58 10.46
N LEU A 271 -4.14 -0.17 9.33
CA LEU A 271 -4.12 1.23 8.90
C LEU A 271 -5.25 1.57 7.91
N GLY A 272 -5.57 0.65 7.00
CA GLY A 272 -6.51 0.87 5.89
C GLY A 272 -7.89 0.24 6.08
N ARG A 273 -8.12 -0.52 7.16
CA ARG A 273 -9.35 -1.30 7.39
C ARG A 273 -9.68 -2.26 6.25
N LEU A 274 -8.65 -2.86 5.65
CA LEU A 274 -8.73 -3.75 4.49
C LEU A 274 -9.84 -4.81 4.61
N ARG A 275 -9.94 -5.52 5.73
CA ARG A 275 -10.95 -6.57 5.91
C ARG A 275 -12.37 -6.01 5.89
N ALA A 276 -12.58 -4.86 6.54
CA ALA A 276 -13.87 -4.19 6.52
C ALA A 276 -14.27 -3.73 5.10
N LEU A 277 -13.30 -3.27 4.31
CA LEU A 277 -13.51 -2.92 2.90
C LEU A 277 -13.85 -4.18 2.08
N ILE A 278 -13.10 -5.26 2.23
CA ILE A 278 -13.35 -6.53 1.54
C ILE A 278 -14.74 -7.08 1.90
N ASP A 279 -15.12 -7.05 3.18
CA ASP A 279 -16.43 -7.52 3.63
C ASP A 279 -17.57 -6.66 3.07
N ALA A 280 -17.38 -5.34 3.02
CA ALA A 280 -18.32 -4.43 2.38
C ALA A 280 -18.45 -4.73 0.87
N MET A 281 -17.34 -4.97 0.17
CA MET A 281 -17.33 -5.31 -1.26
C MET A 281 -18.03 -6.64 -1.50
N LYS A 282 -17.68 -7.71 -0.76
CA LYS A 282 -18.32 -9.03 -0.85
C LYS A 282 -19.83 -8.98 -0.59
N SER A 283 -20.26 -8.09 0.31
CA SER A 283 -21.68 -7.94 0.66
C SER A 283 -22.51 -7.20 -0.39
N ASN A 284 -21.87 -6.39 -1.24
CA ASN A 284 -22.52 -5.54 -2.24
C ASN A 284 -22.19 -5.94 -3.69
N ARG A 285 -21.72 -7.18 -3.91
CA ARG A 285 -21.45 -7.67 -5.26
C ARG A 285 -22.68 -7.64 -6.15
N VAL A 286 -22.45 -7.36 -7.43
CA VAL A 286 -23.45 -7.37 -8.50
C VAL A 286 -23.19 -8.52 -9.48
N GLN A 287 -24.10 -8.74 -10.43
CA GLN A 287 -23.96 -9.84 -11.38
C GLN A 287 -22.74 -9.66 -12.29
N GLU A 288 -22.42 -8.42 -12.63
CA GLU A 288 -21.30 -8.01 -13.47
C GLU A 288 -19.93 -8.25 -12.81
N ASP A 289 -19.87 -8.45 -11.49
CA ASP A 289 -18.63 -8.76 -10.79
C ASP A 289 -18.14 -10.20 -11.05
N PHE A 290 -18.99 -11.05 -11.61
CA PHE A 290 -18.67 -12.44 -11.90
C PHE A 290 -18.33 -12.63 -13.38
N SER A 291 -17.30 -13.43 -13.63
CA SER A 291 -17.01 -13.89 -14.98
C SER A 291 -18.13 -14.80 -15.51
N HIS A 292 -18.06 -15.13 -16.80
CA HIS A 292 -18.95 -16.13 -17.40
C HIS A 292 -18.78 -17.55 -16.83
N LYS A 293 -17.68 -17.84 -16.12
CA LYS A 293 -17.44 -19.15 -15.51
C LYS A 293 -18.35 -19.36 -14.30
N TRP A 294 -18.76 -20.60 -14.10
CA TRP A 294 -19.53 -20.99 -12.91
C TRP A 294 -18.62 -21.07 -11.68
N SER A 295 -19.04 -20.49 -10.56
CA SER A 295 -18.35 -20.60 -9.27
C SER A 295 -19.35 -20.76 -8.13
N TYR A 296 -18.90 -21.31 -7.00
CA TYR A 296 -19.74 -21.41 -5.80
C TYR A 296 -20.21 -20.03 -5.30
N GLU A 297 -19.35 -19.02 -5.35
CA GLU A 297 -19.73 -17.65 -4.94
C GLU A 297 -20.78 -17.05 -5.89
N ARG A 298 -20.69 -17.32 -7.20
CA ARG A 298 -21.71 -16.90 -8.16
C ARG A 298 -23.02 -17.63 -7.93
N GLU A 299 -22.96 -18.95 -7.72
CA GLU A 299 -24.15 -19.74 -7.43
C GLU A 299 -24.84 -19.27 -6.14
N ASP A 300 -24.10 -19.01 -5.08
CA ASP A 300 -24.65 -18.49 -3.82
C ASP A 300 -25.23 -17.08 -3.99
N PHE A 301 -24.59 -16.22 -4.80
CA PHE A 301 -25.15 -14.92 -5.19
C PHE A 301 -26.48 -15.08 -5.94
N GLU A 302 -26.51 -15.91 -6.99
CA GLU A 302 -27.71 -16.17 -7.79
C GLU A 302 -28.83 -16.79 -6.92
N ARG A 303 -28.50 -17.74 -6.04
CA ARG A 303 -29.45 -18.32 -5.07
C ARG A 303 -30.00 -17.28 -4.11
N ARG A 304 -29.20 -16.31 -3.65
CA ARG A 304 -29.66 -15.19 -2.81
C ARG A 304 -30.60 -14.27 -3.58
N LEU A 305 -30.24 -13.92 -4.82
CA LEU A 305 -30.97 -13.01 -5.69
C LEU A 305 -32.32 -13.59 -6.15
N TYR A 306 -32.32 -14.84 -6.63
CA TYR A 306 -33.48 -15.52 -7.22
C TYR A 306 -34.33 -16.33 -6.21
N LYS A 307 -34.04 -16.24 -4.91
CA LYS A 307 -34.84 -16.94 -3.88
C LYS A 307 -36.29 -16.47 -3.96
N LYS A 308 -37.23 -17.39 -4.23
CA LYS A 308 -38.69 -17.13 -4.36
C LYS A 308 -39.32 -16.29 -3.23
N ARG A 309 -38.71 -16.20 -2.04
CA ARG A 309 -39.18 -15.37 -0.91
C ARG A 309 -38.44 -14.03 -0.76
N SER A 310 -37.29 -13.85 -1.41
CA SER A 310 -36.56 -12.58 -1.48
C SER A 310 -37.17 -11.73 -2.58
N LYS A 311 -38.30 -11.07 -2.30
CA LYS A 311 -38.86 -10.06 -3.20
C LYS A 311 -37.96 -8.82 -3.13
N PHE A 312 -36.89 -8.77 -3.92
CA PHE A 312 -36.15 -7.52 -4.15
C PHE A 312 -37.07 -6.57 -4.91
N LYS A 313 -37.79 -5.73 -4.18
CA LYS A 313 -38.56 -4.64 -4.76
C LYS A 313 -37.58 -3.50 -5.01
N VAL A 314 -37.05 -3.41 -6.22
CA VAL A 314 -36.31 -2.22 -6.68
C VAL A 314 -37.29 -1.06 -6.63
N LYS A 315 -37.16 -0.19 -5.63
CA LYS A 315 -37.83 1.11 -5.60
C LYS A 315 -36.83 2.12 -6.12
N PHE A 316 -37.10 2.66 -7.30
CA PHE A 316 -36.46 3.87 -7.76
C PHE A 316 -36.95 4.99 -6.84
N VAL A 317 -36.06 5.48 -5.99
CA VAL A 317 -36.26 6.76 -5.30
C VAL A 317 -35.48 7.76 -6.14
N GLU A 318 -36.19 8.59 -6.89
CA GLU A 318 -35.57 9.74 -7.52
C GLU A 318 -35.02 10.65 -6.40
N LEU A 319 -33.70 10.71 -6.30
CA LEU A 319 -33.03 11.74 -5.51
C LEU A 319 -33.09 13.01 -6.35
N SER A 320 -34.07 13.87 -6.08
CA SER A 320 -34.28 15.11 -6.82
C SER A 320 -33.22 16.19 -6.54
N ASP A 321 -32.18 15.88 -5.78
CA ASP A 321 -30.95 16.66 -5.74
C ASP A 321 -29.78 15.69 -5.67
N THR A 322 -28.88 15.79 -6.64
CA THR A 322 -27.59 15.10 -6.65
C THR A 322 -26.92 15.27 -5.30
N ILE A 323 -26.60 14.17 -4.62
CA ILE A 323 -25.64 14.18 -3.51
C ILE A 323 -24.37 14.81 -4.10
N PRO A 324 -23.91 15.98 -3.64
CA PRO A 324 -22.64 16.48 -4.11
C PRO A 324 -21.59 15.45 -3.71
N VAL A 325 -20.89 14.90 -4.70
CA VAL A 325 -19.61 14.21 -4.48
C VAL A 325 -18.67 15.31 -4.01
N ILE A 326 -18.49 15.39 -2.69
CA ILE A 326 -17.64 16.38 -2.05
C ILE A 326 -16.21 16.09 -2.50
N GLY A 327 -15.67 16.95 -3.36
CA GLY A 327 -14.26 16.98 -3.69
C GLY A 327 -13.43 17.53 -2.50
N PRO A 328 -12.10 17.38 -2.53
CA PRO A 328 -11.16 17.68 -1.43
C PRO A 328 -11.13 19.15 -0.94
N TYR A 329 -12.02 20.01 -1.43
CA TYR A 329 -12.11 21.44 -1.10
C TYR A 329 -13.50 21.87 -0.61
N SER A 330 -14.42 20.94 -0.29
CA SER A 330 -15.75 21.35 0.16
C SER A 330 -15.71 21.77 1.63
N GLU A 331 -16.18 22.97 1.91
CA GLU A 331 -16.16 23.60 3.22
C GLU A 331 -16.90 22.74 4.26
N VAL A 332 -16.20 22.48 5.37
CA VAL A 332 -16.68 21.76 6.54
C VAL A 332 -17.53 22.72 7.34
N ASP A 333 -18.85 22.61 7.25
CA ASP A 333 -19.74 23.30 8.17
C ASP A 333 -20.07 22.37 9.36
N GLU A 334 -19.53 22.76 10.50
CA GLU A 334 -19.80 22.40 11.89
C GLU A 334 -20.25 20.95 12.23
N ARG A 335 -19.23 20.14 12.55
CA ARG A 335 -19.17 19.10 13.62
C ARG A 335 -19.88 17.76 13.45
N MET A 336 -20.46 17.40 12.30
CA MET A 336 -20.87 16.00 12.09
C MET A 336 -20.80 15.56 10.63
N PHE A 337 -20.01 14.52 10.32
CA PHE A 337 -20.05 13.89 9.01
C PHE A 337 -21.39 13.16 8.85
N TRP A 338 -22.19 13.59 7.87
CA TRP A 338 -23.45 12.95 7.52
C TRP A 338 -23.28 11.47 7.18
N GLN A 339 -22.13 11.11 6.61
CA GLN A 339 -21.76 9.73 6.30
C GLN A 339 -21.64 8.91 7.59
N ASP A 340 -20.94 9.42 8.60
CA ASP A 340 -20.77 8.76 9.90
C ASP A 340 -22.11 8.57 10.60
N PHE A 341 -22.96 9.60 10.64
CA PHE A 341 -24.31 9.45 11.19
C PHE A 341 -25.13 8.40 10.44
N MET A 342 -25.09 8.43 9.10
CA MET A 342 -25.77 7.44 8.27
C MET A 342 -25.25 6.03 8.53
N THR A 343 -23.96 5.80 8.86
CA THR A 343 -23.47 4.43 9.15
C THR A 343 -24.14 3.79 10.37
N ILE A 344 -24.53 4.58 11.37
CA ILE A 344 -25.13 4.11 12.64
C ILE A 344 -26.63 3.83 12.50
N LEU A 345 -27.25 4.37 11.44
CA LEU A 345 -28.66 4.15 11.14
C LEU A 345 -28.88 2.79 10.45
N ASN A 346 -29.96 2.11 10.83
CA ASN A 346 -30.39 0.93 10.09
C ASN A 346 -31.07 1.32 8.77
N HIS A 347 -31.30 0.34 7.90
CA HIS A 347 -31.88 0.57 6.56
C HIS A 347 -33.20 1.36 6.59
N LYS A 348 -34.07 1.14 7.58
CA LYS A 348 -35.35 1.87 7.70
C LYS A 348 -35.14 3.31 8.14
N GLU A 349 -34.25 3.53 9.09
CA GLU A 349 -33.89 4.84 9.60
C GLU A 349 -33.24 5.71 8.51
N LYS A 350 -32.31 5.14 7.73
CA LYS A 350 -31.69 5.78 6.56
C LYS A 350 -32.73 6.29 5.56
N GLN A 351 -33.72 5.46 5.23
CA GLN A 351 -34.79 5.82 4.29
C GLN A 351 -35.64 6.99 4.79
N VAL A 352 -35.99 7.00 6.09
CA VAL A 352 -36.74 8.11 6.69
C VAL A 352 -35.94 9.41 6.64
N VAL A 353 -34.66 9.34 6.95
CA VAL A 353 -33.75 10.49 6.95
C VAL A 353 -33.55 11.06 5.55
N VAL A 354 -33.41 10.21 4.53
CA VAL A 354 -33.33 10.65 3.12
C VAL A 354 -34.62 11.35 2.68
N MET A 355 -35.79 10.82 3.04
CA MET A 355 -37.08 11.44 2.71
C MET A 355 -37.24 12.83 3.36
N LEU A 356 -36.84 12.96 4.63
CA LEU A 356 -36.84 14.26 5.33
C LEU A 356 -35.92 15.29 4.65
N ARG A 357 -34.72 14.85 4.24
CA ARG A 357 -33.75 15.71 3.54
C ARG A 357 -34.27 16.18 2.19
N ASN A 358 -35.04 15.34 1.50
CA ASN A 358 -35.69 15.68 0.23
C ASN A 358 -36.93 16.59 0.42
N GLY A 359 -37.09 17.20 1.60
CA GLY A 359 -38.17 18.16 1.89
C GLY A 359 -39.52 17.52 2.25
N MET A 360 -39.64 16.18 2.26
CA MET A 360 -40.86 15.52 2.71
C MET A 360 -40.94 15.56 4.23
N THR A 361 -41.68 16.51 4.78
CA THR A 361 -41.84 16.68 6.24
C THR A 361 -43.11 16.05 6.80
N ASN A 362 -44.05 15.64 5.93
CA ASN A 362 -45.30 15.01 6.33
C ASN A 362 -45.12 13.51 6.63
N LEU A 363 -45.21 13.13 7.91
CA LEU A 363 -45.03 11.75 8.39
C LEU A 363 -45.99 10.73 7.75
N THR A 364 -47.17 11.18 7.32
CA THR A 364 -48.17 10.31 6.68
C THR A 364 -47.80 10.02 5.23
N GLU A 365 -47.22 11.00 4.53
CA GLU A 365 -46.70 10.84 3.17
C GLU A 365 -45.44 9.96 3.16
N ILE A 366 -44.50 10.19 4.09
CA ILE A 366 -43.33 9.32 4.28
C ILE A 366 -43.78 7.88 4.58
N GLY A 367 -44.80 7.73 5.43
CA GLY A 367 -45.40 6.43 5.75
C GLY A 367 -45.95 5.73 4.51
N LYS A 368 -46.74 6.44 3.70
CA LYS A 368 -47.34 5.93 2.47
C LYS A 368 -46.27 5.57 1.43
N GLU A 369 -45.26 6.42 1.26
CA GLU A 369 -44.17 6.22 0.31
C GLU A 369 -43.30 5.03 0.68
N LEU A 370 -43.06 4.82 1.98
CA LEU A 370 -42.36 3.63 2.49
C LEU A 370 -43.25 2.38 2.55
N GLY A 371 -44.55 2.50 2.26
CA GLY A 371 -45.50 1.38 2.18
C GLY A 371 -46.10 0.96 3.52
N TYR A 372 -46.11 1.85 4.50
CA TYR A 372 -46.77 1.65 5.80
C TYR A 372 -48.24 2.08 5.75
N ALA A 373 -49.08 1.35 6.49
CA ALA A 373 -50.52 1.65 6.60
C ALA A 373 -50.83 2.90 7.45
N ASN A 374 -49.89 3.34 8.30
CA ASN A 374 -50.03 4.53 9.14
C ASN A 374 -48.65 5.16 9.43
N HIS A 375 -48.63 6.36 10.02
CA HIS A 375 -47.40 7.12 10.33
C HIS A 375 -46.70 6.66 11.63
N SER A 376 -47.24 5.66 12.33
CA SER A 376 -46.70 5.18 13.62
C SER A 376 -45.28 4.60 13.50
N PRO A 377 -44.94 3.78 12.47
CA PRO A 377 -43.58 3.27 12.27
C PRO A 377 -42.56 4.39 12.02
N ILE A 378 -42.95 5.44 11.28
CA ILE A 378 -42.10 6.59 10.99
C ILE A 378 -41.84 7.39 12.26
N SER A 379 -42.88 7.64 13.05
CA SER A 379 -42.75 8.34 14.33
C SER A 379 -41.84 7.59 15.31
N LYS A 380 -41.92 6.25 15.34
CA LYS A 380 -41.03 5.41 16.16
C LYS A 380 -39.60 5.43 15.63
N ALA A 381 -39.40 5.41 14.31
CA ALA A 381 -38.08 5.51 13.69
C ALA A 381 -37.43 6.86 14.02
N LEU A 382 -38.18 7.96 13.93
CA LEU A 382 -37.67 9.31 14.25
C LEU A 382 -37.23 9.44 15.71
N ARG A 383 -37.99 8.91 16.66
CA ARG A 383 -37.55 8.89 18.07
C ARG A 383 -36.26 8.10 18.27
N LYS A 384 -36.06 7.00 17.53
CA LYS A 384 -34.82 6.21 17.58
C LYS A 384 -33.66 6.96 16.94
N ILE A 385 -33.89 7.63 15.81
CA ILE A 385 -32.90 8.47 15.13
C ILE A 385 -32.46 9.61 16.05
N GLN A 386 -33.40 10.34 16.66
CA GLN A 386 -33.11 11.40 17.63
C GLN A 386 -32.32 10.88 18.83
N LYS A 387 -32.69 9.72 19.37
CA LYS A 387 -31.96 9.10 20.48
C LYS A 387 -30.52 8.75 20.09
N LYS A 388 -30.31 8.15 18.91
CA LYS A 388 -28.98 7.81 18.40
C LYS A 388 -28.13 9.05 18.11
N LEU A 389 -28.76 10.13 17.64
CA LEU A 389 -28.10 11.41 17.43
C LEU A 389 -27.57 11.97 18.76
N LEU A 390 -28.42 11.99 19.79
CA LEU A 390 -28.04 12.43 21.14
C LEU A 390 -26.96 11.56 21.79
N GLU A 391 -26.97 10.24 21.54
CA GLU A 391 -25.93 9.31 22.02
C GLU A 391 -24.60 9.45 21.25
N PHE A 392 -24.63 10.00 20.04
CA PHE A 392 -23.45 10.16 19.18
C PHE A 392 -22.78 11.53 19.32
N GLU A 393 -23.52 12.53 19.80
CA GLU A 393 -23.01 13.87 20.13
C GLU A 393 -22.41 13.95 21.57
N GLN A 394 -22.53 12.90 22.37
CA GLN A 394 -21.86 12.71 23.67
C GLN A 394 -20.54 11.96 23.50
#